data_AF-A0A800IEV2-F1
#
_entry.id   AF-A0A800IEV2-F1
#
_cell.length_a   1.000
_cell.length_b   1.000
_cell.length_c   1.000
_cell.angle_alpha   90.00
_cell.angle_beta   90.00
_cell.angle_gamma   90.00
#
_symmetry.space_group_name_H-M   'P 1'
#
loop_
_entity.id
_entity.type
_entity.pdbx_description
1 polymer ?
#
loop_
_entity_poly.entity_id
_entity_poly.type
_entity_poly.pdbx_seq_one_letter_code
_entity_poly.pdbx_strand_id
1 'polypeptide(L)' 'STGDIVRVHLTGHADSRGTDAYNMSLSKRRIQSVVSFLADLNIMVTSVFARGETDPVLVDGKEDLDLSRRVHIEVKTRTK' A
#
# COMPACT_ATOMS: atom_id res chain seq x y z
N SER A 1 -25.68 -6.60 8.51
CA SER A 1 -24.87 -5.81 9.44
C SER A 1 -23.60 -5.40 8.70
N THR A 2 -23.53 -4.16 8.22
CA THR A 2 -22.28 -3.60 7.69
C THR A 2 -21.45 -3.23 8.91
N GLY A 3 -20.32 -3.90 9.14
CA GLY A 3 -19.43 -3.57 10.27
C GLY A 3 -18.84 -2.17 10.08
N ASP A 4 -18.65 -1.43 11.17
CA ASP A 4 -18.03 -0.11 11.11
C ASP A 4 -16.54 -0.29 10.76
N ILE A 5 -16.05 0.45 9.76
CA ILE A 5 -14.60 0.53 9.50
C ILE A 5 -13.96 1.34 10.63
N VAL A 6 -13.01 0.72 11.34
CA VAL A 6 -12.31 1.35 12.47
C VAL A 6 -10.90 1.78 12.09
N ARG A 7 -10.26 1.09 11.13
CA ARG A 7 -8.92 1.43 10.66
C ARG A 7 -8.75 1.03 9.20
N VAL A 8 -8.08 1.90 8.45
CA VAL A 8 -7.56 1.63 7.11
C VAL A 8 -6.10 2.05 7.10
N HIS A 9 -5.19 1.09 6.97
CA HIS A 9 -3.75 1.32 6.87
C HIS A 9 -3.27 0.97 5.46
N LEU A 10 -2.46 1.84 4.87
CA LEU A 10 -1.87 1.62 3.56
C LEU A 10 -0.35 1.52 3.66
N THR A 11 0.22 0.47 3.07
CA THR A 11 1.68 0.37 2.89
C THR A 11 2.03 0.34 1.40
N GLY A 12 2.88 1.26 0.95
CA GLY A 12 3.32 1.35 -0.45
C GLY A 12 4.69 0.73 -0.66
N HIS A 13 4.83 -0.03 -1.74
CA HIS A 13 6.04 -0.74 -2.13
C HIS A 13 6.47 -0.40 -3.57
N ALA A 14 7.74 -0.60 -3.86
CA ALA A 14 8.35 -0.56 -5.17
C ALA A 14 9.10 -1.87 -5.44
N ASP A 15 9.41 -2.14 -6.71
CA ASP A 15 10.35 -3.20 -7.05
C ASP A 15 11.80 -2.71 -6.87
N SER A 16 12.76 -3.64 -6.92
CA SER A 16 14.19 -3.36 -6.68
C SER A 16 14.88 -2.49 -7.74
N ARG A 17 14.16 -2.05 -8.78
CA ARG A 17 14.78 -1.26 -9.85
C ARG A 17 14.68 0.22 -9.53
N GLY A 18 15.83 0.88 -9.52
CA GLY A 18 15.94 2.31 -9.28
C GLY A 18 16.81 2.58 -8.07
N THR A 19 16.81 3.84 -7.63
CA THR A 19 17.47 4.22 -6.37
C THR A 19 16.48 4.17 -5.22
N ASP A 20 16.97 3.95 -4.01
CA ASP A 20 16.17 3.98 -2.77
C ASP A 20 15.30 5.24 -2.68
N ALA A 21 15.86 6.40 -3.03
CA ALA A 21 15.15 7.69 -3.02
C ALA A 21 14.02 7.74 -4.06
N TYR A 22 14.26 7.21 -5.26
CA TYR A 22 13.24 7.10 -6.30
C TYR A 22 12.13 6.14 -5.87
N ASN A 23 12.50 4.97 -5.35
CA ASN A 23 11.57 3.94 -4.95
C ASN A 23 10.72 4.36 -3.76
N MET A 24 11.31 5.03 -2.77
CA MET A 24 10.56 5.67 -1.69
C MET A 24 9.54 6.69 -2.21
N SER A 25 9.94 7.53 -3.18
CA SER A 25 9.03 8.51 -3.79
C SER A 25 7.92 7.85 -4.59
N LEU A 26 8.23 6.77 -5.32
CA LEU A 26 7.28 5.99 -6.10
C LEU A 26 6.24 5.31 -5.19
N SER A 27 6.67 4.70 -4.09
CA SER A 27 5.79 4.13 -3.08
C SER A 27 4.81 5.18 -2.53
N LYS A 28 5.29 6.39 -2.21
CA LYS A 28 4.45 7.49 -1.73
C LYS A 28 3.39 7.91 -2.76
N ARG A 29 3.77 8.06 -4.03
CA ARG A 29 2.82 8.42 -5.11
C ARG A 29 1.73 7.37 -5.29
N ARG A 30 2.07 6.07 -5.24
CA ARG A 30 1.09 4.99 -5.30
C ARG A 30 0.10 5.03 -4.15
N ILE A 31 0.58 5.24 -2.92
CA ILE A 31 -0.28 5.42 -1.75
C ILE A 31 -1.24 6.58 -1.97
N GLN A 32 -0.77 7.74 -2.44
CA GLN A 32 -1.61 8.92 -2.68
C GLN A 32 -2.74 8.61 -3.67
N SER A 33 -2.46 7.87 -4.74
CA SER A 33 -3.50 7.43 -5.68
C SER A 33 -4.59 6.58 -5.02
N VAL A 34 -4.20 5.67 -4.11
CA VAL A 34 -5.15 4.83 -3.37
C VAL A 34 -5.92 5.64 -2.32
N VAL A 35 -5.28 6.60 -1.65
CA VAL A 35 -5.94 7.53 -0.73
C VAL A 35 -7.05 8.30 -1.45
N SER A 36 -6.76 8.86 -2.62
CA SER A 36 -7.77 9.57 -3.42
C SER A 36 -8.95 8.67 -3.80
N PHE A 37 -8.65 7.45 -4.29
CA PHE A 37 -9.69 6.49 -4.64
C PHE A 37 -10.58 6.11 -3.45
N LEU A 38 -10.00 5.88 -2.27
CA LEU A 38 -10.77 5.56 -1.07
C LEU A 38 -11.59 6.75 -0.56
N ALA A 39 -11.07 7.96 -0.70
CA ALA A 39 -11.80 9.19 -0.36
C ALA A 39 -13.05 9.36 -1.22
N ASP A 40 -12.98 9.05 -2.52
CA ASP A 40 -14.14 9.07 -3.43
C ASP A 40 -15.23 8.07 -3.00
N LEU A 41 -14.85 7.00 -2.30
CA LEU A 41 -15.76 6.01 -1.71
C LEU A 41 -16.21 6.38 -0.29
N ASN A 42 -15.87 7.56 0.21
CA ASN A 42 -16.09 8.01 1.60
C ASN A 42 -15.42 7.10 2.66
N ILE A 43 -14.31 6.45 2.30
CA ILE A 43 -13.50 5.63 3.20
C ILE A 43 -12.28 6.43 3.64
N MET A 44 -12.22 6.74 4.94
CA MET A 44 -11.11 7.50 5.50
C MET A 44 -9.89 6.60 5.73
N VAL A 45 -8.76 6.96 5.13
CA VAL A 45 -7.46 6.34 5.42
C VAL A 45 -6.95 6.87 6.76
N THR A 46 -6.67 5.96 7.69
CA THR A 46 -6.25 6.32 9.05
C THR A 46 -4.74 6.43 9.22
N SER A 47 -3.96 5.74 8.40
CA SER A 47 -2.50 5.84 8.41
C SER A 47 -1.89 5.32 7.12
N VAL A 48 -0.70 5.81 6.79
CA VAL A 48 0.05 5.43 5.59
C VAL A 48 1.52 5.21 5.91
N PHE A 49 2.17 4.30 5.20
CA PHE A 49 3.60 4.05 5.31
C PHE A 49 4.23 3.69 3.97
N ALA A 50 5.31 4.36 3.58
CA ALA A 50 6.03 4.08 2.34
C ALA A 50 7.30 3.30 2.65
N ARG A 51 7.54 2.20 1.93
CA ARG A 51 8.67 1.29 2.18
C ARG A 51 9.72 1.28 1.08
N GLY A 52 9.49 1.91 -0.06
CA GLY A 52 10.38 1.76 -1.21
C GLY A 52 10.46 0.29 -1.64
N GLU A 53 11.65 -0.16 -1.98
CA GLU A 53 11.94 -1.54 -2.42
C GLU A 53 12.31 -2.51 -1.29
N THR A 54 12.16 -2.09 -0.02
CA THR A 54 12.66 -2.86 1.16
C THR A 54 11.91 -4.17 1.47
N ASP A 55 10.91 -4.53 0.66
CA ASP A 55 10.06 -5.71 0.86
C ASP A 55 9.60 -6.29 -0.48
N PRO A 56 10.53 -6.88 -1.26
CA PRO A 56 10.22 -7.47 -2.56
C PRO A 56 9.44 -8.78 -2.40
N VAL A 57 8.54 -9.02 -3.34
CA VAL A 57 7.83 -10.30 -3.43
C VAL A 57 8.70 -11.26 -4.25
N LEU A 58 9.07 -12.39 -3.65
CA LEU A 58 9.84 -13.43 -4.31
C LEU A 58 8.97 -14.61 -4.69
N VAL A 59 9.07 -15.07 -5.93
CA VAL A 59 8.49 -16.32 -6.46
C VAL A 59 9.65 -17.19 -6.92
N ASP A 60 9.77 -18.38 -6.34
CA ASP A 60 10.90 -19.31 -6.57
C ASP A 60 12.28 -18.65 -6.41
N GLY A 61 12.41 -17.78 -5.40
CA GLY A 61 13.65 -17.09 -5.07
C GLY A 61 14.02 -15.93 -6.00
N LYS A 62 13.17 -15.57 -6.98
CA LYS A 62 13.36 -14.42 -7.85
C LYS A 62 12.27 -13.38 -7.59
N GLU A 63 12.63 -12.11 -7.70
CA GLU A 63 11.65 -11.05 -7.53
C GLU A 63 10.60 -11.09 -8.64
N ASP A 64 9.34 -11.08 -8.22
CA ASP A 64 8.23 -10.73 -9.07
C ASP A 64 8.05 -9.22 -9.02
N LEU A 65 8.46 -8.55 -10.10
CA LEU A 65 8.45 -7.09 -10.19
C LEU A 65 7.02 -6.53 -10.12
N ASP A 66 6.06 -7.25 -10.69
CA ASP A 66 4.68 -6.79 -10.78
C ASP A 66 4.00 -6.87 -9.41
N LEU A 67 4.20 -7.98 -8.70
CA LEU A 67 3.73 -8.14 -7.32
C LEU A 67 4.46 -7.23 -6.34
N SER A 68 5.72 -6.89 -6.59
CA SER A 68 6.49 -5.97 -5.72
C SER A 68 6.02 -4.52 -5.84
N ARG A 69 5.53 -4.11 -7.02
CA ARG A 69 4.93 -2.78 -7.25
C ARG A 69 3.48 -2.70 -6.76
N ARG A 70 3.27 -2.69 -5.46
CA ARG A 70 1.93 -2.74 -4.84
C ARG A 70 1.66 -1.68 -3.78
N VAL A 71 0.39 -1.53 -3.44
CA VAL A 71 -0.07 -0.94 -2.17
C VAL A 71 -0.83 -2.03 -1.42
N HIS A 72 -0.39 -2.36 -0.21
CA HIS A 72 -1.11 -3.25 0.69
C HIS A 72 -2.12 -2.42 1.50
N ILE A 73 -3.38 -2.86 1.51
CA ILE A 73 -4.48 -2.24 2.25
C ILE A 73 -4.90 -3.16 3.39
N GLU A 74 -4.76 -2.69 4.62
CA GLU A 74 -5.24 -3.40 5.81
C GLU A 74 -6.46 -2.68 6.37
N VAL A 75 -7.60 -3.38 6.40
CA VAL A 75 -8.87 -2.84 6.91
C VAL A 75 -9.27 -3.59 8.18
N LYS A 76 -9.45 -2.85 9.28
CA LYS A 76 -10.02 -3.39 10.51
C LYS A 76 -11.44 -2.89 10.66
N THR A 77 -12.38 -3.83 10.74
CA THR A 77 -13.78 -3.56 11.04
C THR A 77 -14.08 -3.92 12.49
N ARG A 78 -15.18 -3.37 13.00
CA ARG A 78 -15.81 -3.81 14.25
C ARG A 78 -17.25 -4.21 13.92
N THR A 79 -17.58 -5.46 14.21
CA THR A 79 -18.95 -5.94 14.18
C THR A 79 -19.64 -5.54 15.48
N LYS A 80 -20.90 -5.10 15.40
CA LYS A 80 -21.76 -4.98 16.56
C LYS A 80 -22.18 -6.35 17.07
#